data_AF-A0A1Q6ZB01-F1
#
_entry.id   AF-A0A1Q6ZB01-F1
#
_cell.length_a   1.000
_cell.length_b   1.000
_cell.length_c   1.000
_cell.angle_alpha   90.00
_cell.angle_beta   90.00
_cell.angle_gamma   90.00
#
_symmetry.space_group_name_H-M   'P 1'
#
loop_
_entity.id
_entity.type
_entity.pdbx_description
1 polymer ?
#
loop_
_entity_poly.entity_id
_entity_poly.type
_entity_poly.pdbx_seq_one_letter_code
_entity_poly.pdbx_strand_id
1 'polypeptide(L)' 'MKCPKCDLQLDFEGRYIVREDFEAGAPAQIRDMEVWKCDNCGSYYEASRSGQPVPIRFMQSLFKRLE' A
#
# COMPACT_ATOMS: atom_id res chain seq x y z
N MET A 1 13.18 -0.08 -3.76
CA MET A 1 12.82 -0.21 -2.33
C MET A 1 12.99 -1.69 -1.95
N LYS A 2 13.40 -2.03 -0.72
CA LYS A 2 13.62 -3.43 -0.32
C LYS A 2 12.49 -3.95 0.58
N CYS A 3 12.13 -5.22 0.45
CA CYS A 3 11.16 -5.90 1.29
C CYS A 3 11.72 -6.07 2.71
N PRO A 4 11.07 -5.53 3.76
CA PRO A 4 11.58 -5.62 5.12
C PRO A 4 11.54 -7.05 5.70
N LYS A 5 10.87 -8.00 5.03
CA LYS A 5 10.83 -9.41 5.44
C LYS A 5 11.94 -10.25 4.81
N CYS A 6 12.27 -9.99 3.55
CA CYS A 6 13.13 -10.87 2.75
C CYS A 6 14.39 -10.17 2.21
N ASP A 7 14.56 -8.87 2.45
CA ASP A 7 15.62 -7.99 1.93
C ASP A 7 15.74 -7.92 0.39
N LEU A 8 14.79 -8.51 -0.33
CA LEU A 8 14.72 -8.49 -1.80
C LEU A 8 14.07 -7.20 -2.32
N GLN A 9 14.33 -6.86 -3.58
CA GLN A 9 13.73 -5.69 -4.22
C GLN A 9 12.19 -5.83 -4.25
N LEU A 10 11.51 -4.71 -4.01
CA LEU A 10 10.08 -4.55 -4.22
C LEU A 10 9.83 -3.99 -5.62
N ASP A 11 8.86 -4.58 -6.31
CA ASP A 11 8.43 -4.18 -7.65
C ASP A 11 7.26 -3.20 -7.55
N PHE A 12 7.27 -2.18 -8.40
CA PHE A 12 6.20 -1.21 -8.45
C PHE A 12 4.96 -1.87 -9.07
N GLU A 13 3.86 -1.93 -8.34
CA GLU A 13 2.62 -2.51 -8.84
C GLU A 13 1.69 -1.45 -9.44
N GLY A 14 1.67 -0.26 -8.87
CA GLY A 14 0.89 0.85 -9.41
C GLY A 14 0.52 1.89 -8.37
N ARG A 15 -0.23 2.90 -8.85
CA ARG A 15 -0.79 3.97 -8.03
C ARG A 15 -2.29 3.77 -7.87
N TYR A 16 -2.76 3.88 -6.65
CA TYR A 16 -4.13 3.57 -6.29
C TYR A 16 -4.73 4.70 -5.46
N ILE A 17 -6.01 4.99 -5.69
CA ILE A 17 -6.79 5.82 -4.79
C ILE A 17 -7.50 4.89 -3.82
N VAL A 18 -7.09 4.97 -2.55
CA VAL A 18 -7.67 4.19 -1.47
C VAL A 18 -8.58 5.08 -0.67
N ARG A 19 -9.76 4.56 -0.34
CA ARG A 19 -10.65 5.16 0.63
C ARG A 19 -10.51 4.40 1.94
N GLU A 20 -9.88 5.03 2.92
CA GLU A 20 -9.75 4.48 4.27
C GLU A 20 -10.94 4.97 5.10
N ASP A 21 -11.91 4.07 5.33
CA ASP A 21 -12.97 4.30 6.29
C ASP A 21 -12.39 4.06 7.69
N PHE A 22 -12.16 5.15 8.44
CA PHE A 22 -11.80 5.09 9.85
C PHE A 22 -13.05 4.71 10.69
N GLU A 23 -12.85 4.34 11.96
CA GLU A 23 -13.92 3.91 12.88
C GLU A 23 -15.17 4.81 12.84
N ALA A 24 -16.33 4.23 13.16
CA ALA A 24 -17.65 4.83 13.00
C ALA A 24 -17.71 6.28 13.53
N GLY A 25 -17.78 7.24 12.60
CA GLY A 25 -17.86 8.68 12.89
C GLY A 25 -16.69 9.52 12.38
N ALA A 26 -15.59 8.90 11.93
CA ALA A 26 -14.50 9.61 11.28
C ALA A 26 -14.76 9.79 9.76
N PRO A 27 -14.40 10.94 9.17
CA PRO A 27 -14.52 11.13 7.73
C PRO A 27 -13.58 10.16 7.00
N ALA A 28 -14.11 9.50 5.97
CA ALA A 28 -13.31 8.65 5.10
C ALA A 28 -12.18 9.47 4.47
N GLN A 29 -10.94 8.98 4.56
CA GLN A 29 -9.81 9.64 3.92
C GLN A 29 -9.58 9.02 2.55
N ILE A 30 -9.60 9.87 1.53
CA ILE A 30 -9.18 9.49 0.18
C ILE A 30 -7.69 9.77 0.09
N ARG A 31 -6.91 8.72 -0.10
CA ARG A 31 -5.46 8.80 -0.17
C ARG A 31 -4.98 8.21 -1.49
N ASP A 32 -4.12 8.98 -2.16
CA ASP A 32 -3.34 8.49 -3.27
C ASP A 32 -2.12 7.73 -2.74
N MET A 33 -1.92 6.50 -3.22
CA MET A 33 -0.96 5.57 -2.66
C MET A 33 -0.23 4.80 -3.77
N GLU A 34 1.09 4.84 -3.72
CA GLU A 34 1.96 3.99 -4.53
C GLU A 34 2.13 2.63 -3.84
N VAL A 35 1.79 1.56 -4.55
CA VAL A 35 1.83 0.19 -4.06
C VAL A 35 2.99 -0.56 -4.69
N TRP A 36 3.70 -1.28 -3.85
CA TRP A 36 4.86 -2.08 -4.19
C TRP A 36 4.66 -3.51 -3.69
N LYS A 37 5.05 -4.50 -4.49
CA LYS A 37 4.87 -5.92 -4.17
C LYS A 37 6.22 -6.61 -4.05
N CYS A 38 6.33 -7.55 -3.11
CA CYS A 38 7.44 -8.49 -3.09
C CYS A 38 7.03 -9.78 -3.80
N ASP A 39 7.67 -10.15 -4.91
CA ASP A 39 7.34 -11.41 -5.59
C ASP A 39 7.74 -12.65 -4.79
N ASN A 40 8.74 -12.55 -3.90
CA ASN A 40 9.17 -13.68 -3.08
C ASN A 40 8.18 -14.03 -1.96
N CYS A 41 7.59 -13.03 -1.28
CA CYS A 41 6.69 -13.27 -0.14
C CYS A 41 5.24 -12.85 -0.37
N GLY A 42 4.92 -12.31 -1.55
CA GLY A 42 3.58 -11.85 -1.93
C GLY A 42 3.04 -10.68 -1.10
N SER A 43 3.86 -10.07 -0.24
CA SER A 43 3.42 -8.96 0.62
C SER A 43 3.42 -7.64 -0.14
N TYR A 44 2.43 -6.80 0.19
CA TYR A 44 2.23 -5.48 -0.38
C TYR A 44 2.67 -4.38 0.58
N TYR A 45 3.23 -3.32 0.02
CA TYR A 45 3.81 -2.21 0.75
C TYR A 45 3.44 -0.88 0.09
N GLU A 46 3.28 0.15 0.91
CA GLU A 46 3.22 1.54 0.46
C GLU A 46 4.54 2.26 0.79
N ALA A 47 4.86 3.30 0.03
CA ALA A 47 5.97 4.18 0.37
C ALA A 47 5.54 5.15 1.48
N SER A 48 6.23 5.13 2.62
CA SER A 48 6.07 6.18 3.63
C SER A 48 6.72 7.48 3.17
N ARG A 49 6.34 8.61 3.79
CA ARG A 49 7.05 9.89 3.63
C ARG A 49 8.54 9.82 4.02
N SER A 50 8.95 8.82 4.80
CA SER A 50 10.36 8.57 5.16
C SER A 50 11.08 7.65 4.16
N GLY A 51 10.42 7.24 3.07
CA GLY A 51 10.98 6.32 2.07
C GLY A 51 11.06 4.86 2.52
N GLN A 52 10.50 4.54 3.70
CA GLN A 52 10.46 3.17 4.22
C GLN A 52 9.18 2.46 3.76
N PRO A 53 9.28 1.17 3.37
CA PRO A 53 8.12 0.36 3.01
C PRO A 53 7.24 0.11 4.24
N VAL A 54 5.98 0.53 4.17
CA VAL A 54 4.98 0.25 5.20
C VAL A 54 4.08 -0.88 4.70
N PRO A 55 3.91 -1.98 5.45
CA PRO A 55 3.09 -3.09 5.02
C PRO A 55 1.61 -2.68 4.94
N ILE A 56 0.98 -2.91 3.79
CA ILE A 56 -0.43 -2.65 3.59
C ILE A 56 -1.22 -3.78 4.26
N ARG A 57 -1.96 -3.45 5.33
CA ARG A 57 -2.77 -4.41 6.10
C ARG A 57 -4.24 -4.46 5.69
N PHE A 58 -4.71 -3.47 4.94
CA PHE A 58 -6.13 -3.28 4.62
C PHE A 58 -6.40 -3.58 3.14
N MET A 59 -6.38 -4.87 2.76
CA MET A 59 -6.79 -5.31 1.42
C MET A 59 -8.19 -5.94 1.41
N GLN A 60 -9.15 -5.41 2.18
CA GLN A 60 -10.53 -5.92 2.13
C GLN A 60 -11.53 -5.00 1.43
N SER A 61 -11.23 -3.72 1.21
CA SER A 61 -12.17 -2.84 0.51
C SER A 61 -11.45 -1.72 -0.26
N LEU A 62 -11.70 -1.64 -1.57
CA LEU A 62 -11.58 -0.45 -2.42
C LEU A 62 -10.18 -0.01 -2.88
N PHE A 63 -9.47 -0.88 -3.60
CA PHE A 63 -8.48 -0.42 -4.59
C PHE A 63 -9.20 -0.17 -5.92
N LYS A 64 -9.49 1.10 -6.25
CA LYS A 64 -9.81 1.45 -7.64
C LYS A 64 -8.48 1.84 -8.30
N ARG A 65 -7.97 0.95 -9.17
CA ARG A 65 -6.78 1.24 -9.98
C ARG A 65 -7.07 2.46 -10.85
N LEU A 66 -6.16 3.44 -10.86
CA LEU A 66 -6.24 4.54 -11.81
C LEU A 66 -5.67 4.03 -13.14
N GLU A 67 -6.52 3.99 -14.18
CA GLU A 67 -6.14 3.68 -15.57
C GLU A 67 -5.62 4.94 -16.29
#